data_AF-A0A1B2HPC2-F1
#
_entry.id   AF-A0A1B2HPC2-F1
#
_cell.length_a   1.000
_cell.length_b   1.000
_cell.length_c   1.000
_cell.angle_alpha   90.00
_cell.angle_beta   90.00
_cell.angle_gamma   90.00
#
_symmetry.space_group_name_H-M   'P 1'
#
loop_
_entity.id
_entity.type
_entity.pdbx_description
1 polymer ?
#
loop_
_entity_poly.entity_id
_entity_poly.type
_entity_poly.pdbx_seq_one_letter_code
_entity_poly.pdbx_strand_id
1 'polypeptide(L)'
;MPHMRWLVAALAVVLSACSATPAAEIPLRSGPTPITTVSETLTDDEFIRTLFKNFVERVNSGDGKAAMAACTPASFTFAEQLQQHALRSTESRLAQLPTLQHLLVYALRHAQPPTLFAEGEAGALEAVLTVFTDFVAPVDLTGLKVIGDGATATAAQPGTDSIVVTFAHNTAGSWALDYPALVEALSDALDQLAASKSLSSAQMVDQVLATRFGAARAAELRTPLK
;
A
#
# COMPACT_ATOMS: atom_id res chain seq x y z
N MET A 1 -17.08 -11.97 -2.80
CA MET A 1 -17.38 -10.53 -2.91
C MET A 1 -16.18 -9.88 -3.60
N PRO A 2 -16.31 -9.36 -4.84
CA PRO A 2 -15.16 -8.85 -5.58
C PRO A 2 -14.97 -7.36 -5.23
N HIS A 3 -14.08 -7.07 -4.28
CA HIS A 3 -13.53 -5.72 -4.05
C HIS A 3 -12.37 -5.55 -5.03
N MET A 4 -12.61 -5.20 -6.29
CA MET A 4 -12.83 -3.83 -6.78
C MET A 4 -11.59 -2.96 -6.57
N ARG A 5 -10.64 -3.16 -7.51
CA ARG A 5 -9.39 -2.42 -7.76
C ARG A 5 -9.68 -0.95 -8.12
N TRP A 6 -10.20 -0.16 -7.18
CA TRP A 6 -10.79 1.14 -7.50
C TRP A 6 -9.81 2.25 -7.77
N LEU A 7 -8.61 2.28 -7.19
CA LEU A 7 -7.64 3.31 -7.57
C LEU A 7 -7.17 3.08 -9.02
N VAL A 8 -6.90 1.83 -9.40
CA VAL A 8 -6.61 1.46 -10.79
C VAL A 8 -7.82 1.73 -11.70
N ALA A 9 -9.06 1.45 -11.27
CA ALA A 9 -10.26 1.68 -12.07
C ALA A 9 -10.67 3.16 -12.16
N ALA A 10 -10.53 3.94 -11.09
CA ALA A 10 -10.77 5.39 -11.08
C ALA A 10 -9.69 6.14 -11.87
N LEU A 11 -8.45 5.62 -11.89
CA LEU A 11 -7.44 6.04 -12.86
C LEU A 11 -7.78 5.59 -14.30
N ALA A 12 -8.34 4.40 -14.50
CA ALA A 12 -8.71 3.88 -15.83
C ALA A 12 -9.94 4.55 -16.46
N VAL A 13 -10.89 5.07 -15.66
CA VAL A 13 -12.06 5.82 -16.15
C VAL A 13 -11.64 7.13 -16.84
N VAL A 14 -10.44 7.64 -16.57
CA VAL A 14 -9.88 8.84 -17.26
C VAL A 14 -9.13 8.47 -18.54
N LEU A 15 -8.76 7.20 -18.75
CA LEU A 15 -7.87 6.77 -19.84
C LEU A 15 -8.56 5.94 -20.94
N SER A 16 -9.86 5.68 -20.86
CA SER A 16 -10.58 4.88 -21.86
C SER A 16 -11.17 5.74 -22.99
N ALA A 17 -10.30 6.37 -23.77
CA ALA A 17 -10.56 6.66 -25.18
C ALA A 17 -9.35 6.19 -26.00
N CYS A 18 -9.61 5.25 -26.90
CA CYS A 18 -8.74 4.73 -27.96
C CYS A 18 -7.81 3.53 -27.63
N SER A 19 -8.35 2.36 -27.98
CA SER A 19 -7.73 1.33 -28.85
C SER A 19 -7.37 0.01 -28.17
N ALA A 20 -8.23 -0.98 -28.41
CA ALA A 20 -7.98 -2.40 -28.27
C ALA A 20 -7.25 -2.97 -29.49
N THR A 21 -6.46 -4.04 -29.33
CA THR A 21 -6.50 -5.30 -30.12
C THR A 21 -5.58 -6.34 -29.45
N PRO A 22 -5.98 -7.61 -29.27
CA PRO A 22 -5.24 -8.66 -28.56
C PRO A 22 -4.41 -9.56 -29.51
N ALA A 23 -3.48 -10.36 -28.95
CA ALA A 23 -2.91 -11.51 -29.65
C ALA A 23 -2.59 -12.70 -28.72
N ALA A 24 -3.38 -13.76 -28.92
CA ALA A 24 -3.15 -15.22 -28.93
C ALA A 24 -2.19 -15.99 -27.98
N GLU A 25 -2.65 -17.20 -27.63
CA GLU A 25 -2.14 -18.25 -26.74
C GLU A 25 -1.13 -19.27 -27.35
N ILE A 26 -0.15 -19.73 -26.51
CA ILE A 26 0.23 -21.12 -26.05
C ILE A 26 0.52 -22.22 -27.14
N PRO A 27 1.59 -23.09 -27.10
CA PRO A 27 1.80 -24.10 -26.02
C PRO A 27 3.21 -24.66 -25.65
N LEU A 28 3.21 -25.21 -24.42
CA LEU A 28 3.98 -26.27 -23.73
C LEU A 28 5.24 -26.92 -24.34
N ARG A 29 6.24 -27.13 -23.46
CA ARG A 29 6.94 -28.43 -23.36
C ARG A 29 7.49 -28.71 -21.96
N SER A 30 6.99 -29.78 -21.34
CA SER A 30 7.45 -30.33 -20.05
C SER A 30 8.60 -31.32 -20.27
N GLY A 31 9.59 -31.30 -19.39
CA GLY A 31 10.61 -32.35 -19.22
C GLY A 31 10.98 -32.44 -17.73
N PRO A 32 11.18 -33.64 -17.15
CA PRO A 32 11.40 -33.80 -15.73
C PRO A 32 12.89 -33.65 -15.39
N THR A 33 13.20 -32.81 -14.41
CA THR A 33 14.54 -32.70 -13.81
C THR A 33 14.49 -33.15 -12.34
N PRO A 34 15.57 -33.77 -11.83
CA PRO A 34 15.55 -34.60 -10.64
C PRO A 34 15.51 -33.76 -9.37
N ILE A 35 14.84 -34.30 -8.36
CA ILE A 35 14.76 -33.73 -7.01
C ILE A 35 16.16 -33.76 -6.39
N THR A 36 16.81 -32.60 -6.37
CA THR A 36 17.95 -32.34 -5.49
C THR A 36 17.40 -31.50 -4.34
N THR A 37 17.34 -32.08 -3.14
CA THR A 37 17.03 -31.34 -1.91
C THR A 37 18.25 -30.48 -1.56
N VAL A 38 18.37 -29.32 -2.21
CA VAL A 38 19.23 -28.23 -1.79
C VAL A 38 18.39 -27.36 -0.87
N SER A 39 18.83 -27.17 0.38
CA SER A 39 18.33 -26.05 1.19
C SER A 39 18.88 -24.77 0.55
N GLU A 40 18.21 -24.26 -0.48
CA GLU A 40 18.59 -23.03 -1.15
C GLU A 40 18.41 -21.88 -0.17
N THR A 41 19.54 -21.33 0.30
CA THR A 41 19.55 -20.01 0.91
C THR A 41 19.28 -19.04 -0.23
N LEU A 42 18.10 -18.41 -0.25
CA LEU A 42 17.76 -17.39 -1.24
C LEU A 42 18.83 -16.30 -1.24
N THR A 43 19.16 -15.77 -2.42
CA THR A 43 19.92 -14.52 -2.49
C THR A 43 19.11 -13.37 -1.87
N ASP A 44 19.76 -12.33 -1.38
CA ASP A 44 19.06 -11.14 -0.86
C ASP A 44 18.05 -10.58 -1.88
N ASP A 45 18.39 -10.63 -3.18
CA ASP A 45 17.50 -10.17 -4.26
C ASP A 45 16.23 -11.01 -4.37
N GLU A 46 16.35 -12.33 -4.42
CA GLU A 46 15.19 -13.23 -4.48
C GLU A 46 14.36 -13.15 -3.20
N PHE A 47 15.01 -13.01 -2.04
CA PHE A 47 14.33 -12.85 -0.77
C PHE A 47 13.51 -11.57 -0.74
N ILE A 48 14.11 -10.41 -1.07
CA ILE A 48 13.43 -9.11 -1.04
C ILE A 48 12.25 -9.07 -2.02
N ARG A 49 12.43 -9.61 -3.23
CA ARG A 49 11.33 -9.71 -4.22
C ARG A 49 10.18 -10.57 -3.70
N THR A 50 10.50 -11.72 -3.13
CA THR A 50 9.52 -12.64 -2.57
C THR A 50 8.81 -12.02 -1.36
N LEU A 51 9.54 -11.35 -0.48
CA LEU A 51 9.03 -10.61 0.66
C LEU A 51 7.99 -9.57 0.22
N PHE A 52 8.34 -8.70 -0.74
CA PHE A 52 7.44 -7.66 -1.23
C PHE A 52 6.21 -8.25 -1.91
N LYS A 53 6.39 -9.25 -2.79
CA LYS A 53 5.27 -9.94 -3.44
C LYS A 53 4.31 -10.54 -2.42
N ASN A 54 4.83 -11.26 -1.42
CA ASN A 54 4.04 -11.85 -0.36
C ASN A 54 3.31 -10.78 0.46
N PHE A 55 3.99 -9.67 0.80
CA PHE A 55 3.34 -8.55 1.49
C PHE A 55 2.14 -8.03 0.71
N VAL A 56 2.31 -7.74 -0.59
CA VAL A 56 1.24 -7.23 -1.45
C VAL A 56 0.10 -8.25 -1.60
N GLU A 57 0.40 -9.54 -1.73
CA GLU A 57 -0.61 -10.60 -1.77
C GLU A 57 -1.41 -10.68 -0.46
N ARG A 58 -0.74 -10.62 0.69
CA ARG A 58 -1.39 -10.67 2.02
C ARG A 58 -2.27 -9.47 2.29
N VAL A 59 -1.77 -8.28 1.97
CA VAL A 59 -2.59 -7.06 2.04
C VAL A 59 -3.82 -7.23 1.17
N ASN A 60 -3.66 -7.59 -0.11
CA ASN A 60 -4.77 -7.73 -1.06
C ASN A 60 -5.75 -8.86 -0.71
N SER A 61 -5.33 -9.87 0.05
CA SER A 61 -6.23 -10.90 0.59
C SER A 61 -6.93 -10.51 1.90
N GLY A 62 -6.65 -9.30 2.44
CA GLY A 62 -7.16 -8.85 3.74
C GLY A 62 -6.51 -9.54 4.94
N ASP A 63 -5.37 -10.19 4.74
CA ASP A 63 -4.61 -10.89 5.80
C ASP A 63 -3.58 -9.93 6.41
N GLY A 64 -4.08 -8.87 7.05
CA GLY A 64 -3.26 -7.82 7.67
C GLY A 64 -2.26 -8.40 8.67
N LYS A 65 -2.67 -9.38 9.46
CA LYS A 65 -1.81 -10.06 10.44
C LYS A 65 -0.60 -10.74 9.80
N ALA A 66 -0.78 -11.45 8.69
CA ALA A 66 0.36 -12.04 7.98
C ALA A 66 1.23 -10.97 7.29
N ALA A 67 0.63 -9.91 6.76
CA ALA A 67 1.37 -8.81 6.15
C ALA A 67 2.28 -8.07 7.14
N MET A 68 1.87 -7.94 8.41
CA MET A 68 2.69 -7.33 9.47
C MET A 68 4.05 -7.99 9.65
N ALA A 69 4.15 -9.30 9.45
CA ALA A 69 5.40 -10.04 9.62
C ALA A 69 6.48 -9.61 8.62
N ALA A 70 6.09 -8.96 7.52
CA ALA A 70 7.00 -8.43 6.52
C ALA A 70 7.45 -6.98 6.81
N CYS A 71 6.95 -6.34 7.86
CA CYS A 71 7.18 -4.92 8.11
C CYS A 71 8.30 -4.67 9.14
N THR A 72 8.99 -3.54 9.02
CA THR A 72 9.99 -3.09 10.02
C THR A 72 9.31 -2.69 11.34
N PRO A 73 10.05 -2.68 12.48
CA PRO A 73 9.51 -2.21 13.76
C PRO A 73 8.95 -0.79 13.74
N ALA A 74 9.53 0.12 12.94
CA ALA A 74 9.02 1.49 12.78
C ALA A 74 7.57 1.55 12.26
N SER A 75 7.14 0.52 11.55
CA SER A 75 5.79 0.39 11.01
C SER A 75 4.71 0.35 12.11
N PHE A 76 5.05 -0.22 13.26
CA PHE A 76 4.14 -0.35 14.41
C PHE A 76 3.83 1.02 15.01
N THR A 77 4.86 1.81 15.32
CA THR A 77 4.71 3.19 15.83
C THR A 77 4.02 4.09 14.81
N PHE A 78 4.36 3.96 13.52
CA PHE A 78 3.70 4.72 12.46
C PHE A 78 2.20 4.40 12.35
N ALA A 79 1.82 3.13 12.43
CA ALA A 79 0.42 2.73 12.40
C ALA A 79 -0.36 3.24 13.63
N GLU A 80 0.27 3.24 14.81
CA GLU A 80 -0.33 3.83 16.01
C GLU A 80 -0.60 5.34 15.81
N GLN A 81 0.32 6.07 15.19
CA GLN A 81 0.12 7.48 14.86
C GLN A 81 -1.08 7.70 13.93
N LEU A 82 -1.22 6.90 12.87
CA LEU A 82 -2.37 6.96 11.96
C LEU A 82 -3.69 6.67 12.69
N GLN A 83 -3.70 5.69 13.59
CA GLN A 83 -4.84 5.39 14.45
C GLN A 83 -5.17 6.57 15.38
N GLN A 84 -4.18 7.21 16.01
CA GLN A 84 -4.41 8.42 16.81
C GLN A 84 -4.98 9.57 15.98
N HIS A 85 -4.56 9.71 14.72
CA HIS A 85 -5.16 10.67 13.79
C HIS A 85 -6.62 10.33 13.47
N ALA A 86 -6.95 9.06 13.26
CA ALA A 86 -8.32 8.61 13.04
C ALA A 86 -9.24 8.94 14.22
N LEU A 87 -8.76 8.71 15.44
CA LEU A 87 -9.53 8.97 16.67
C LEU A 87 -9.66 10.47 17.00
N ARG A 88 -8.61 11.27 16.79
CA ARG A 88 -8.52 12.60 17.43
C ARG A 88 -8.36 13.79 16.50
N SER A 89 -7.82 13.60 15.29
CA SER A 89 -7.39 14.75 14.47
C SER A 89 -8.53 15.40 13.70
N THR A 90 -8.63 16.71 13.80
CA THR A 90 -9.55 17.51 12.97
C THR A 90 -9.09 17.58 11.53
N GLU A 91 -9.98 18.01 10.63
CA GLU A 91 -9.68 18.23 9.22
C GLU A 91 -8.43 19.11 9.02
N SER A 92 -8.32 20.21 9.76
CA SER A 92 -7.16 21.12 9.70
C SER A 92 -5.83 20.46 10.05
N ARG A 93 -5.84 19.43 10.91
CA ARG A 93 -4.64 18.68 11.28
C ARG A 93 -4.34 17.58 10.26
N LEU A 94 -5.38 16.95 9.69
CA LEU A 94 -5.19 15.97 8.63
C LEU A 94 -4.68 16.59 7.33
N ALA A 95 -5.09 17.81 7.01
CA ALA A 95 -4.60 18.55 5.85
C ALA A 95 -3.09 18.89 5.89
N GLN A 96 -2.42 18.65 7.03
CA GLN A 96 -0.97 18.79 7.18
C GLN A 96 -0.22 17.46 6.92
N LEU A 97 -0.96 16.36 6.77
CA LEU A 97 -0.39 15.04 6.47
C LEU A 97 -0.19 14.89 4.95
N PRO A 98 0.76 14.05 4.53
CA PRO A 98 0.84 13.60 3.14
C PRO A 98 -0.49 12.96 2.68
N THR A 99 -0.84 13.16 1.41
CA THR A 99 -2.11 12.73 0.81
C THR A 99 -2.51 11.29 1.14
N LEU A 100 -1.59 10.33 1.04
CA LEU A 100 -1.93 8.94 1.33
C LEU A 100 -2.21 8.70 2.81
N GLN A 101 -1.45 9.34 3.71
CA GLN A 101 -1.68 9.23 5.15
C GLN A 101 -3.05 9.81 5.52
N HIS A 102 -3.42 10.95 4.91
CA HIS A 102 -4.74 11.56 5.05
C HIS A 102 -5.85 10.60 4.61
N LEU A 103 -5.70 9.94 3.46
CA LEU A 103 -6.64 8.94 2.96
C LEU A 103 -6.73 7.69 3.85
N LEU A 104 -5.61 7.20 4.38
CA LEU A 104 -5.58 6.06 5.30
C LEU A 104 -6.32 6.36 6.59
N VAL A 105 -6.20 7.58 7.11
CA VAL A 105 -6.97 8.01 8.29
C VAL A 105 -8.48 7.91 8.02
N TYR A 106 -8.98 8.35 6.87
CA TYR A 106 -10.39 8.20 6.54
C TYR A 106 -10.80 6.75 6.31
N ALA A 107 -9.94 5.94 5.71
CA ALA A 107 -10.19 4.52 5.53
C ALA A 107 -10.31 3.80 6.89
N LEU A 108 -9.47 4.15 7.87
CA LEU A 108 -9.59 3.67 9.26
C LEU A 108 -10.92 4.11 9.90
N ARG A 109 -11.29 5.39 9.76
CA ARG A 109 -12.59 5.91 10.25
C ARG A 109 -13.78 5.20 9.63
N HIS A 110 -13.63 4.75 8.39
CA HIS A 110 -14.67 4.00 7.69
C HIS A 110 -14.76 2.57 8.20
N ALA A 111 -13.61 1.90 8.34
CA ALA A 111 -13.52 0.47 8.59
C ALA A 111 -13.88 0.06 10.02
N GLN A 112 -13.63 0.92 11.02
CA GLN A 112 -13.81 0.54 12.42
C GLN A 112 -14.56 1.60 13.25
N PRO A 113 -15.54 1.20 14.08
CA PRO A 113 -15.99 2.04 15.19
C PRO A 113 -14.84 2.23 16.20
N PRO A 114 -14.79 3.36 16.91
CA PRO A 114 -13.70 3.72 17.83
C PRO A 114 -13.42 2.64 18.90
N THR A 115 -14.44 1.87 19.29
CA THR A 115 -14.34 0.78 20.28
C THR A 115 -13.66 -0.49 19.77
N LEU A 116 -13.44 -0.60 18.46
CA LEU A 116 -12.79 -1.76 17.83
C LEU A 116 -11.36 -1.47 17.36
N PHE A 117 -10.85 -0.27 17.62
CA PHE A 117 -9.43 -0.01 17.43
C PHE A 117 -8.66 -0.92 18.35
N ALA A 118 -7.84 -1.76 17.73
CA ALA A 118 -7.14 -2.81 18.43
C ALA A 118 -6.16 -2.22 19.47
N GLU A 119 -6.05 -2.90 20.62
CA GLU A 119 -5.18 -2.48 21.71
C GLU A 119 -3.71 -2.72 21.33
N GLY A 120 -2.88 -1.68 21.47
CA GLY A 120 -1.44 -1.73 21.24
C GLY A 120 -1.02 -1.60 19.77
N GLU A 121 0.29 -1.45 19.56
CA GLU A 121 0.87 -1.10 18.25
C GLU A 121 0.66 -2.20 17.18
N ALA A 122 0.64 -3.46 17.59
CA ALA A 122 0.40 -4.59 16.68
C ALA A 122 -1.01 -4.55 16.09
N GLY A 123 -2.00 -4.26 16.94
CA GLY A 123 -3.38 -4.09 16.52
C GLY A 123 -3.56 -2.91 15.56
N ALA A 124 -2.87 -1.80 15.82
CA ALA A 124 -2.88 -0.63 14.96
C ALA A 124 -2.37 -0.95 13.54
N LEU A 125 -1.23 -1.66 13.45
CA LEU A 125 -0.66 -2.04 12.16
C LEU A 125 -1.55 -3.02 11.40
N GLU A 126 -2.17 -3.99 12.08
CA GLU A 126 -3.14 -4.91 11.45
C GLU A 126 -4.31 -4.15 10.81
N ALA A 127 -4.89 -3.19 11.56
CA ALA A 127 -6.00 -2.38 11.10
C ALA A 127 -5.62 -1.50 9.89
N VAL A 128 -4.45 -0.87 9.94
CA VAL A 128 -3.92 -0.05 8.84
C VAL A 128 -3.70 -0.90 7.59
N LEU A 129 -3.05 -2.06 7.71
CA LEU A 129 -2.78 -2.94 6.57
C LEU A 129 -4.07 -3.53 5.97
N THR A 130 -5.10 -3.72 6.78
CA THR A 130 -6.42 -4.17 6.31
C THR A 130 -7.08 -3.13 5.38
N VAL A 131 -6.90 -1.84 5.66
CA VAL A 131 -7.47 -0.76 4.83
C VAL A 131 -6.54 -0.27 3.71
N PHE A 132 -5.29 -0.76 3.69
CA PHE A 132 -4.24 -0.40 2.73
C PHE A 132 -4.43 -1.06 1.35
N THR A 133 -5.29 -2.06 1.23
CA THR A 133 -5.58 -2.85 0.02
C THR A 133 -5.75 -2.03 -1.25
N ASP A 134 -6.45 -0.90 -1.18
CA ASP A 134 -6.74 -0.07 -2.35
C ASP A 134 -5.56 0.76 -2.85
N PHE A 135 -4.44 0.81 -2.11
CA PHE A 135 -3.32 1.69 -2.39
C PHE A 135 -2.06 0.99 -2.90
N VAL A 136 -2.03 -0.34 -2.90
CA VAL A 136 -0.88 -1.11 -3.38
C VAL A 136 -1.27 -2.11 -4.46
N ALA A 137 -0.82 -1.87 -5.69
CA ALA A 137 -1.03 -2.79 -6.79
C ALA A 137 -0.03 -3.96 -6.74
N PRO A 138 -0.42 -5.16 -7.23
CA PRO A 138 0.53 -6.25 -7.46
C PRO A 138 1.45 -5.88 -8.61
N VAL A 139 2.66 -5.41 -8.26
CA VAL A 139 3.68 -4.95 -9.19
C VAL A 139 5.00 -5.62 -8.88
N ASP A 140 5.79 -5.86 -9.92
CA ASP A 140 7.13 -6.42 -9.76
C ASP A 140 8.13 -5.32 -9.36
N LEU A 141 9.08 -5.70 -8.51
CA LEU A 141 10.22 -4.86 -8.20
C LEU A 141 11.25 -4.90 -9.34
N THR A 142 11.93 -3.80 -9.58
CA THR A 142 13.04 -3.71 -10.54
C THR A 142 14.19 -2.90 -9.95
N GLY A 143 15.39 -3.03 -10.51
CA GLY A 143 16.53 -2.21 -10.14
C GLY A 143 16.95 -2.30 -8.67
N LEU A 144 16.83 -3.48 -8.05
CA LEU A 144 17.19 -3.68 -6.64
C LEU A 144 18.66 -3.33 -6.40
N LYS A 145 18.91 -2.54 -5.34
CA LYS A 145 20.24 -2.18 -4.85
C LYS A 145 20.29 -2.44 -3.36
N VAL A 146 21.21 -3.30 -2.93
CA VAL A 146 21.53 -3.56 -1.53
C VAL A 146 22.78 -2.75 -1.17
N ILE A 147 22.70 -1.92 -0.14
CA ILE A 147 23.77 -1.04 0.33
C ILE A 147 23.84 -1.12 1.86
N GLY A 148 24.81 -1.86 2.38
CA GLY A 148 24.94 -2.10 3.82
C GLY A 148 23.69 -2.81 4.36
N ASP A 149 23.10 -2.25 5.43
CA ASP A 149 21.90 -2.80 6.10
C ASP A 149 20.58 -2.31 5.48
N GLY A 150 20.64 -1.65 4.31
CA GLY A 150 19.47 -1.14 3.60
C GLY A 150 19.40 -1.65 2.17
N ALA A 151 18.18 -1.76 1.64
CA ALA A 151 17.97 -2.04 0.22
C ALA A 151 16.87 -1.14 -0.35
N THR A 152 16.98 -0.85 -1.65
CA THR A 152 15.99 -0.07 -2.39
C THR A 152 15.67 -0.77 -3.70
N ALA A 153 14.41 -0.74 -4.09
CA ALA A 153 13.93 -1.21 -5.38
C ALA A 153 12.96 -0.20 -6.00
N THR A 154 12.72 -0.33 -7.29
CA THR A 154 11.74 0.49 -8.02
C THR A 154 10.48 -0.34 -8.29
N ALA A 155 9.31 0.23 -8.04
CA ALA A 155 8.02 -0.38 -8.34
C ALA A 155 7.21 0.53 -9.27
N ALA A 156 6.82 0.02 -10.44
CA ALA A 156 6.02 0.77 -11.40
C ALA A 156 4.53 0.67 -11.03
N GLN A 157 3.98 1.74 -10.45
CA GLN A 157 2.58 1.77 -10.03
C GLN A 157 1.67 2.18 -11.21
N PRO A 158 0.50 1.54 -11.40
CA PRO A 158 -0.41 1.90 -12.48
C PRO A 158 -0.87 3.36 -12.40
N GLY A 159 -0.53 4.14 -13.43
CA GLY A 159 -1.01 5.51 -13.62
C GLY A 159 -0.38 6.57 -12.71
N THR A 160 0.72 6.22 -12.03
CA THR A 160 1.65 7.18 -11.42
C THR A 160 3.06 6.92 -11.92
N ASP A 161 4.00 7.81 -11.56
CA ASP A 161 5.42 7.52 -11.74
C ASP A 161 5.85 6.33 -10.88
N SER A 162 7.01 5.76 -11.22
CA SER A 162 7.59 4.67 -10.44
C SER A 162 8.01 5.16 -9.06
N ILE A 163 7.72 4.36 -8.03
CA ILE A 163 8.10 4.66 -6.66
C ILE A 163 9.34 3.89 -6.24
N VAL A 164 10.06 4.43 -5.25
CA VAL A 164 11.14 3.71 -4.57
C VAL A 164 10.55 2.97 -3.37
N VAL A 165 10.81 1.67 -3.29
CA VAL A 165 10.45 0.82 -2.16
C VAL A 165 11.70 0.56 -1.35
N THR A 166 11.65 0.87 -0.05
CA THR A 166 12.77 0.75 0.88
C THR A 166 12.61 -0.49 1.77
N PHE A 167 13.72 -1.15 2.03
CA PHE A 167 13.82 -2.31 2.90
C PHE A 167 14.96 -2.12 3.90
N ALA A 168 14.76 -2.64 5.11
CA ALA A 168 15.74 -2.63 6.19
C ALA A 168 15.64 -3.95 6.97
N HIS A 169 16.59 -4.22 7.85
CA HIS A 169 16.51 -5.38 8.72
C HIS A 169 15.49 -5.17 9.87
N ASN A 170 14.73 -6.22 10.18
CA ASN A 170 13.92 -6.30 11.39
C ASN A 170 14.78 -6.64 12.62
N THR A 171 14.15 -6.75 13.81
CA THR A 171 14.84 -7.09 15.06
C THR A 171 15.49 -8.47 15.07
N ALA A 172 15.08 -9.38 14.18
CA ALA A 172 15.69 -10.70 13.99
C ALA A 172 16.81 -10.71 12.95
N GLY A 173 17.18 -9.55 12.39
CA GLY A 173 18.22 -9.42 11.36
C GLY A 173 17.80 -9.90 9.98
N SER A 174 16.50 -10.10 9.73
CA SER A 174 15.97 -10.48 8.41
C SER A 174 15.44 -9.25 7.67
N TRP A 175 15.50 -9.25 6.33
CA TRP A 175 14.91 -8.18 5.52
C TRP A 175 13.42 -8.00 5.83
N ALA A 176 13.03 -6.75 5.93
CA ALA A 176 11.67 -6.30 6.14
C ALA A 176 11.41 -5.03 5.31
N LEU A 177 10.16 -4.86 4.91
CA LEU A 177 9.66 -3.69 4.21
C LEU A 177 9.58 -2.50 5.18
N ASP A 178 10.16 -1.38 4.80
CA ASP A 178 9.92 -0.10 5.46
C ASP A 178 8.55 0.43 5.02
N TYR A 179 7.50 0.03 5.75
CA TYR A 179 6.13 0.42 5.44
C TYR A 179 5.91 1.95 5.51
N PRO A 180 6.43 2.68 6.53
CA PRO A 180 6.38 4.15 6.53
C PRO A 180 6.95 4.76 5.24
N ALA A 181 8.14 4.33 4.81
CA ALA A 181 8.75 4.82 3.57
C ALA A 181 7.93 4.46 2.32
N LEU A 182 7.30 3.28 2.28
CA LEU A 182 6.38 2.92 1.19
C LEU A 182 5.16 3.84 1.15
N VAL A 183 4.55 4.15 2.31
CA VAL A 183 3.39 5.06 2.37
C VAL A 183 3.79 6.48 1.94
N GLU A 184 4.97 6.95 2.32
CA GLU A 184 5.51 8.24 1.89
C GLU A 184 5.72 8.28 0.37
N ALA A 185 6.41 7.30 -0.20
CA ALA A 185 6.67 7.24 -1.64
C ALA A 185 5.38 7.15 -2.48
N LEU A 186 4.37 6.41 -2.00
CA LEU A 186 3.05 6.38 -2.64
C LEU A 186 2.31 7.71 -2.48
N SER A 187 2.47 8.41 -1.35
CA SER A 187 1.88 9.74 -1.17
C SER A 187 2.46 10.73 -2.17
N ASP A 188 3.78 10.75 -2.31
CA ASP A 188 4.46 11.64 -3.28
C ASP A 188 3.99 11.37 -4.71
N ALA A 189 3.81 10.09 -5.07
CA ALA A 189 3.26 9.71 -6.37
C ALA A 189 1.82 10.20 -6.58
N LEU A 190 0.98 10.18 -5.54
CA LEU A 190 -0.38 10.73 -5.59
C LEU A 190 -0.37 12.26 -5.69
N ASP A 191 0.53 12.93 -4.99
CA ASP A 191 0.68 14.39 -5.05
C ASP A 191 1.18 14.86 -6.42
N GLN A 192 2.12 14.13 -7.03
CA GLN A 192 2.56 14.37 -8.41
C GLN A 192 1.42 14.15 -9.42
N LEU A 193 0.62 13.10 -9.24
CA LEU A 193 -0.57 12.85 -10.06
C LEU A 193 -1.62 13.95 -9.89
N ALA A 194 -1.80 14.49 -8.68
CA ALA A 194 -2.70 15.61 -8.43
C ALA A 194 -2.21 16.85 -9.20
N ALA A 195 -0.91 17.17 -9.09
CA ALA A 195 -0.29 18.28 -9.79
C ALA A 195 -0.42 18.15 -11.32
N SER A 196 -0.23 16.94 -11.88
CA SER A 196 -0.37 16.71 -13.32
C SER A 196 -1.81 16.91 -13.82
N LYS A 197 -2.79 16.83 -12.92
CA LYS A 197 -4.22 17.12 -13.18
C LYS A 197 -4.64 18.52 -12.76
N SER A 198 -3.70 19.39 -12.36
CA SER A 198 -3.97 20.73 -11.82
C SER A 198 -4.90 20.71 -10.60
N LEU A 199 -4.79 19.68 -9.76
CA LEU A 199 -5.50 19.54 -8.50
C LEU A 199 -4.54 19.78 -7.34
N SER A 200 -5.04 20.38 -6.26
CA SER A 200 -4.35 20.35 -4.97
C SER A 200 -4.49 18.99 -4.31
N SER A 201 -3.62 18.67 -3.35
CA SER A 201 -3.72 17.48 -2.50
C SER A 201 -5.10 17.37 -1.83
N ALA A 202 -5.65 18.48 -1.33
CA ALA A 202 -6.99 18.51 -0.74
C ALA A 202 -8.09 18.15 -1.76
N GLN A 203 -8.01 18.66 -2.99
CA GLN A 203 -8.96 18.31 -4.05
C GLN A 203 -8.84 16.83 -4.46
N MET A 204 -7.62 16.28 -4.48
CA MET A 204 -7.39 14.86 -4.73
C MET A 204 -8.03 14.01 -3.62
N VAL A 205 -7.82 14.36 -2.35
CA VAL A 205 -8.44 13.67 -1.21
C VAL A 205 -9.95 13.70 -1.32
N ASP A 206 -10.54 14.88 -1.57
CA ASP A 206 -11.99 15.04 -1.72
C ASP A 206 -12.55 14.17 -2.85
N GLN A 207 -11.86 14.14 -4.00
CA GLN A 207 -12.27 13.34 -5.15
C GLN A 207 -12.20 11.84 -4.84
N VAL A 208 -11.13 11.36 -4.19
CA VAL A 208 -11.01 9.96 -3.79
C VAL A 208 -12.10 9.58 -2.78
N LEU A 209 -12.35 10.41 -1.78
CA LEU A 209 -13.38 10.16 -0.77
C LEU A 209 -14.78 10.10 -1.39
N ALA A 210 -15.12 11.08 -2.23
CA ALA A 210 -16.42 11.13 -2.90
C ALA A 210 -16.62 9.92 -3.81
N THR A 211 -15.58 9.50 -4.53
CA THR A 211 -15.63 8.34 -5.43
C THR A 211 -15.77 7.04 -4.65
N ARG A 212 -15.01 6.89 -3.55
CA ARG A 212 -14.92 5.63 -2.79
C ARG A 212 -16.11 5.42 -1.85
N PHE A 213 -16.54 6.48 -1.16
CA PHE A 213 -17.54 6.37 -0.09
C PHE A 213 -18.85 7.08 -0.40
N GLY A 214 -18.89 7.93 -1.43
CA GLY A 214 -20.01 8.85 -1.69
C GLY A 214 -19.95 10.11 -0.83
N ALA A 215 -20.59 11.19 -1.30
CA ALA A 215 -20.51 12.51 -0.68
C ALA A 215 -20.99 12.55 0.77
N ALA A 216 -22.10 11.88 1.08
CA ALA A 216 -22.66 11.85 2.43
C ALA A 216 -21.71 11.19 3.43
N ARG A 217 -21.21 9.99 3.10
CA ARG A 217 -20.26 9.28 3.96
C ARG A 217 -18.93 10.00 4.06
N ALA A 218 -18.43 10.59 2.97
CA ALA A 218 -17.22 11.40 3.00
C ALA A 218 -17.34 12.59 3.98
N ALA A 219 -18.51 13.23 4.08
CA ALA A 219 -18.74 14.30 5.06
C ALA A 219 -18.68 13.78 6.51
N GLU A 220 -19.26 12.61 6.79
CA GLU A 220 -19.20 11.99 8.12
C GLU A 220 -17.75 11.66 8.52
N LEU A 221 -16.97 11.10 7.60
CA LEU A 221 -15.58 10.68 7.84
C LEU A 221 -14.63 11.85 8.16
N ARG A 222 -14.98 13.09 7.81
CA ARG A 222 -14.24 14.30 8.21
C ARG A 222 -14.30 14.55 9.72
N THR A 223 -15.26 13.95 10.40
CA THR A 223 -15.36 14.02 11.87
C THR A 223 -14.48 12.92 12.50
N PRO A 224 -13.70 13.24 13.55
CA PRO A 224 -12.98 12.21 14.32
C PRO A 224 -13.95 11.20 14.94
N LEU A 225 -13.46 9.97 15.16
CA LEU A 225 -14.22 8.93 15.82
C LEU A 225 -14.28 9.25 17.32
N LYS A 226 -15.49 9.57 17.80
CA LYS A 226 -15.74 9.93 19.20
C LYS A 226 -15.70 8.72 20.12
#